data_AF-Q4N2P5-F1
#
_entry.id   AF-Q4N2P5-F1
#
_cell.length_a   1.000
_cell.length_b   1.000
_cell.length_c   1.000
_cell.angle_alpha   90.00
_cell.angle_beta   90.00
_cell.angle_gamma   90.00
#
_symmetry.space_group_name_H-M   'P 1'
#
loop_
_entity.id
_entity.type
_entity.pdbx_description
1 polymer ?
#
loop_
_entity_poly.entity_id
_entity_poly.type
_entity_poly.pdbx_seq_one_letter_code
_entity_poly.pdbx_strand_id
1 'polypeptide(L)'
;MSSPLDYLESLNFNTKRFQKFSQIVETFPPTDAKDVKVCVCRCWQSKKFPYCDGTHKLLMENGDNVGPYVAILKAQKTNKNNVIRIKHPLASDNKNYVNNTLKSPAKIVTLVGLMAFPILYYIYKRSKYEVIRTNHKEFNH
;
A
#
# COMPACT_ATOMS: atom_id res chain seq x y z
N MET A 1 50.51 20.79 -14.03
CA MET A 1 49.19 20.23 -14.35
C MET A 1 49.29 18.75 -14.04
N SER A 2 48.45 18.23 -13.14
CA SER A 2 48.37 16.78 -12.88
C SER A 2 48.05 16.05 -14.18
N SER A 3 48.59 14.85 -14.35
CA SER A 3 48.32 14.08 -15.56
C SER A 3 46.82 13.78 -15.64
N PRO A 4 46.20 13.86 -16.83
CA PRO A 4 44.77 13.56 -16.98
C PRO A 4 44.39 12.16 -16.51
N LEU A 5 45.35 11.27 -16.28
CA LEU A 5 45.16 9.89 -15.84
C LEU A 5 45.41 9.66 -14.35
N ASP A 6 45.80 10.68 -13.58
CA ASP A 6 46.12 10.55 -12.16
C ASP A 6 44.91 10.08 -11.32
N TYR A 7 43.68 10.23 -11.84
CA TYR A 7 42.48 9.69 -11.21
C TYR A 7 42.42 8.15 -11.22
N LEU A 8 43.18 7.47 -12.10
CA LEU A 8 43.21 6.00 -12.17
C LEU A 8 43.98 5.37 -11.01
N GLU A 9 44.88 6.11 -10.37
CA GLU A 9 45.60 5.68 -9.16
C GLU A 9 44.77 5.90 -7.88
N SER A 10 43.61 6.55 -7.99
CA SER A 10 42.71 6.78 -6.85
C SER A 10 41.85 5.56 -6.52
N LEU A 11 41.49 5.43 -5.24
CA LEU A 11 40.65 4.36 -4.72
C LEU A 11 39.32 4.28 -5.50
N ASN A 12 39.10 3.19 -6.22
CA ASN A 12 37.86 2.99 -6.97
C ASN A 12 36.77 2.38 -6.07
N PHE A 13 35.84 3.23 -5.60
CA PHE A 13 34.70 2.82 -4.78
C PHE A 13 33.67 1.97 -5.55
N ASN A 14 33.64 2.05 -6.88
CA ASN A 14 32.74 1.29 -7.74
C ASN A 14 33.36 -0.06 -8.11
N THR A 15 33.58 -0.91 -7.10
CA THR A 15 34.15 -2.25 -7.26
C THR A 15 33.26 -3.16 -8.11
N LYS A 16 31.94 -2.90 -8.14
CA LYS A 16 30.94 -3.61 -8.95
C LYS A 16 30.88 -3.15 -10.42
N ARG A 17 31.68 -2.16 -10.82
CA ARG A 17 31.76 -1.63 -12.20
C ARG A 17 30.41 -1.19 -12.78
N PHE A 18 29.54 -0.59 -11.95
CA PHE A 18 28.31 0.03 -12.42
C PHE A 18 28.60 1.15 -13.41
N GLN A 19 27.63 1.44 -14.29
CA GLN A 19 27.73 2.58 -15.21
C GLN A 19 27.89 3.88 -14.40
N LYS A 20 28.86 4.71 -14.80
CA LYS A 20 29.15 5.98 -14.11
C LYS A 20 28.02 7.01 -14.29
N PHE A 21 27.29 6.92 -15.40
CA PHE A 21 26.15 7.76 -15.70
C PHE A 21 24.87 6.94 -15.56
N SER A 22 24.02 7.29 -14.59
CA SER A 22 22.70 6.70 -14.40
C SER A 22 21.67 7.82 -14.34
N GLN A 23 20.73 7.83 -15.30
CA GLN A 23 19.62 8.77 -15.29
C GLN A 23 18.44 8.17 -14.49
N ILE A 24 17.96 8.91 -13.49
CA ILE A 24 16.79 8.53 -12.69
C ILE A 24 15.66 9.48 -13.07
N VAL A 25 14.57 8.94 -13.61
CA VAL A 25 13.37 9.71 -13.96
C VAL A 25 12.21 9.13 -13.14
N GLU A 26 11.67 9.96 -12.26
CA GLU A 26 10.55 9.60 -11.39
C GLU A 26 9.35 10.49 -11.69
N THR A 27 8.15 9.91 -11.60
CA THR A 27 6.90 10.67 -11.82
C THR A 27 6.42 11.23 -10.49
N PHE A 28 5.99 12.49 -10.48
CA PHE A 28 5.39 13.09 -9.29
C PHE A 28 4.09 12.36 -8.89
N PRO A 29 3.85 12.17 -7.57
CA PRO A 29 2.61 11.54 -7.12
C PRO A 29 1.39 12.39 -7.49
N PRO A 30 0.23 11.74 -7.77
CA PRO A 30 -0.99 12.45 -8.10
C PRO A 30 -1.53 13.24 -6.89
N THR A 31 -2.44 14.17 -7.14
CA THR A 31 -3.05 15.00 -6.11
C THR A 31 -3.73 14.17 -5.03
N ASP A 32 -3.55 14.56 -3.78
CA ASP A 32 -4.03 13.89 -2.55
C ASP A 32 -3.47 12.48 -2.31
N ALA A 33 -2.48 12.04 -3.09
CA ALA A 33 -1.73 10.84 -2.78
C ALA A 33 -0.72 11.06 -1.63
N LYS A 34 -0.06 9.98 -1.23
CA LYS A 34 1.04 10.04 -0.27
C LYS A 34 2.31 10.56 -0.94
N ASP A 35 3.12 11.27 -0.17
CA ASP A 35 4.47 11.66 -0.59
C ASP A 35 5.29 10.42 -0.94
N VAL A 36 6.05 10.50 -2.02
CA VAL A 36 6.88 9.39 -2.50
C VAL A 36 8.33 9.65 -2.11
N LYS A 37 8.95 8.68 -1.44
CA LYS A 37 10.35 8.75 -1.03
C LYS A 37 11.21 7.93 -2.00
N VAL A 38 12.18 8.59 -2.62
CA VAL A 38 13.14 7.99 -3.54
C VAL A 38 14.51 8.01 -2.89
N CYS A 39 15.13 6.84 -2.75
CA CYS A 39 16.44 6.68 -2.14
C CYS A 39 17.47 6.28 -3.20
N VAL A 40 18.46 7.13 -3.46
CA VAL A 40 19.53 6.91 -4.43
C VAL A 40 20.80 6.43 -3.71
N CYS A 41 21.42 5.40 -4.26
CA CYS A 41 22.64 4.80 -3.71
C CYS A 41 23.84 5.72 -3.92
N ARG A 42 24.66 5.87 -2.88
CA ARG A 42 25.98 6.54 -2.96
C ARG A 42 27.15 5.67 -2.52
N CYS A 43 26.88 4.46 -2.03
CA CYS A 43 27.92 3.55 -1.56
C CYS A 43 28.43 2.58 -2.64
N TRP A 44 27.84 2.59 -3.84
CA TRP A 44 28.18 1.67 -4.95
C TRP A 44 28.04 0.17 -4.65
N GLN A 45 27.43 -0.21 -3.51
CA GLN A 45 27.26 -1.61 -3.11
C GLN A 45 25.82 -2.12 -3.25
N SER A 46 24.85 -1.27 -3.57
CA SER A 46 23.44 -1.69 -3.74
C SER A 46 23.27 -2.74 -4.85
N LYS A 47 22.43 -3.75 -4.61
CA LYS A 47 21.99 -4.71 -5.64
C LYS A 47 21.00 -4.09 -6.62
N LYS A 48 20.32 -3.01 -6.22
CA LYS A 48 19.33 -2.27 -7.03
C LYS A 48 19.88 -0.94 -7.54
N PHE A 49 21.20 -0.82 -7.73
CA PHE A 49 21.83 0.40 -8.23
C PHE A 49 21.12 0.87 -9.52
N PRO A 50 20.71 2.15 -9.64
CA PRO A 50 21.12 3.31 -8.85
C PRO A 50 20.33 3.56 -7.54
N TYR A 51 19.32 2.76 -7.24
CA TYR A 51 18.53 2.89 -6.02
C TYR A 51 19.24 2.28 -4.80
N CYS A 52 18.95 2.83 -3.63
CA CYS A 52 19.44 2.29 -2.36
C CYS A 52 18.54 1.15 -1.87
N ASP A 53 19.14 0.00 -1.58
CA ASP A 53 18.49 -1.18 -1.02
C ASP A 53 18.81 -1.40 0.48
N GLY A 54 19.56 -0.48 1.09
CA GLY A 54 19.98 -0.59 2.49
C GLY A 54 21.37 -1.21 2.71
N THR A 55 22.06 -1.69 1.67
CA THR A 55 23.40 -2.30 1.79
C THR A 55 24.43 -1.41 2.49
N HIS A 56 24.29 -0.08 2.38
CA HIS A 56 25.17 0.89 3.06
C HIS A 56 25.25 0.71 4.57
N LYS A 57 24.23 0.12 5.22
CA LYS A 57 24.24 -0.12 6.66
C LYS A 57 25.36 -1.07 7.10
N LEU A 58 25.64 -2.10 6.30
CA LEU A 58 26.74 -3.02 6.57
C LEU A 58 28.10 -2.31 6.50
N LEU A 59 28.23 -1.32 5.60
CA LEU A 59 29.44 -0.51 5.53
C LEU A 59 29.55 0.40 6.76
N MET A 60 28.43 0.95 7.23
CA MET A 60 28.40 1.73 8.48
C MET A 60 28.80 0.92 9.71
N GLU A 61 28.36 -0.33 9.79
CA GLU A 61 28.77 -1.25 10.86
C GLU A 61 30.29 -1.53 10.83
N ASN A 62 30.91 -1.46 9.65
CA ASN A 62 32.35 -1.62 9.45
C ASN A 62 33.16 -0.32 9.57
N GLY A 63 32.52 0.80 9.96
CA GLY A 63 33.19 2.08 10.22
C GLY A 63 33.11 3.12 9.10
N ASP A 64 32.41 2.84 7.99
CA ASP A 64 32.20 3.83 6.94
C ASP A 64 31.03 4.79 7.26
N ASN A 65 31.17 6.09 6.99
CA ASN A 65 30.06 7.04 7.15
C ASN A 65 29.33 7.33 5.82
N VAL A 66 28.78 6.28 5.20
CA VAL A 66 28.10 6.39 3.91
C VAL A 66 26.59 6.19 4.04
N GLY A 67 25.83 6.95 3.27
CA GLY A 67 24.36 6.87 3.27
C GLY A 67 23.75 7.29 1.94
N PRO A 68 22.50 6.92 1.67
CA PRO A 68 21.82 7.26 0.42
C PRO A 68 21.50 8.75 0.34
N TYR A 69 21.35 9.23 -0.89
CA TYR A 69 20.64 10.50 -1.11
C TYR A 69 19.13 10.23 -1.08
N VAL A 70 18.37 11.04 -0.36
CA VAL A 70 16.92 10.84 -0.19
C VAL A 70 16.19 12.04 -0.79
N ALA A 71 15.44 11.80 -1.86
CA ALA A 71 14.51 12.75 -2.43
C ALA A 71 13.08 12.44 -1.96
N ILE A 72 12.31 13.47 -1.64
CA ILE A 72 10.90 13.35 -1.26
C ILE A 72 10.08 14.13 -2.29
N LEU A 73 9.32 13.40 -3.10
CA LEU A 73 8.38 13.96 -4.07
C LEU A 73 7.06 14.21 -3.34
N LYS A 74 6.73 15.49 -3.13
CA LYS A 74 5.52 15.88 -2.43
C LYS A 74 4.31 15.79 -3.36
N ALA A 75 3.24 15.19 -2.87
CA ALA A 75 1.95 15.23 -3.57
C ALA A 75 1.31 16.61 -3.41
N GLN A 76 0.65 17.07 -4.47
CA GLN A 76 -0.22 18.24 -4.37
C GLN A 76 -1.39 17.91 -3.45
N LYS A 77 -1.76 18.80 -2.53
CA LYS A 77 -2.91 18.59 -1.63
C LYS A 77 -4.06 19.48 -2.07
N THR A 78 -5.23 18.92 -2.34
CA THR A 78 -6.43 19.76 -2.48
C THR A 78 -6.82 20.27 -1.10
N ASN A 79 -7.24 21.53 -1.02
CA ASN A 79 -7.78 22.07 0.21
C ASN A 79 -9.20 21.50 0.39
N LYS A 80 -9.30 20.33 1.02
CA LYS A 80 -10.58 19.61 1.21
C LYS A 80 -11.57 20.36 2.11
N ASN A 81 -11.17 21.46 2.75
CA ASN A 81 -11.92 22.12 3.81
C ASN A 81 -12.15 23.63 3.65
N ASN A 82 -12.14 24.18 2.42
CA ASN A 82 -12.62 25.56 2.20
C ASN A 82 -14.16 25.68 2.18
N VAL A 83 -14.87 24.87 2.98
CA VAL A 83 -16.30 25.09 3.22
C VAL A 83 -16.43 26.01 4.43
N ILE A 84 -16.62 27.30 4.16
CA ILE A 84 -17.05 28.25 5.19
C ILE A 84 -18.50 27.90 5.53
N ARG A 85 -18.74 27.18 6.62
CA ARG A 85 -20.10 27.03 7.17
C ARG A 85 -20.51 28.36 7.80
N ILE A 86 -21.19 29.19 7.03
CA ILE A 86 -21.87 30.38 7.55
C ILE A 86 -23.01 29.88 8.45
N LYS A 87 -22.84 29.96 9.77
CA LYS A 87 -23.96 29.81 10.71
C LYS A 87 -24.72 31.13 10.72
N HIS A 88 -25.92 31.14 10.15
CA HIS A 88 -26.79 32.30 10.23
C HIS A 88 -27.28 32.48 11.69
N PRO A 89 -27.17 33.68 12.31
CA PRO A 89 -27.52 33.87 13.73
C PRO A 89 -29.03 33.89 14.04
N LEU A 90 -29.91 33.86 13.04
CA LEU A 90 -31.35 33.89 13.31
C LEU A 90 -31.93 32.48 13.28
N ALA A 91 -32.04 31.88 14.47
CA ALA A 91 -33.00 30.83 14.75
C ALA A 91 -34.41 31.44 14.68
N SER A 92 -35.01 31.38 13.48
CA SER A 92 -36.45 31.47 13.32
C SER A 92 -36.96 30.04 13.21
N ASP A 93 -37.79 29.64 14.17
CA ASP A 93 -38.44 28.35 14.28
C ASP A 93 -39.36 28.07 13.09
N ASN A 94 -38.80 27.67 11.94
CA ASN A 94 -39.56 27.01 10.90
C ASN A 94 -39.34 25.51 10.96
N LYS A 95 -40.31 24.82 11.58
CA LYS A 95 -40.45 23.36 11.66
C LYS A 95 -40.70 22.75 10.27
N ASN A 96 -39.78 22.87 9.32
CA ASN A 96 -39.89 22.23 7.99
C ASN A 96 -38.51 22.00 7.36
N TYR A 97 -37.64 21.26 8.05
CA TYR A 97 -36.55 20.57 7.37
C TYR A 97 -36.40 19.17 7.93
N VAL A 98 -36.50 18.20 7.03
CA VAL A 98 -36.47 16.76 7.31
C VAL A 98 -35.05 16.38 7.72
N ASN A 99 -34.92 15.91 8.96
CA ASN A 99 -33.70 15.25 9.42
C ASN A 99 -33.61 13.88 8.76
N ASN A 100 -32.98 13.77 7.59
CA ASN A 100 -32.49 12.47 7.16
C ASN A 100 -31.27 12.12 8.03
N THR A 101 -31.57 11.49 9.16
CA THR A 101 -30.59 10.87 10.04
C THR A 101 -29.83 9.80 9.25
N LEU A 102 -28.55 10.06 9.01
CA LEU A 102 -27.61 9.08 8.50
C LEU A 102 -27.37 8.02 9.60
N LYS A 103 -28.17 6.95 9.62
CA LYS A 103 -27.81 5.73 10.34
C LYS A 103 -26.90 4.89 9.44
N SER A 104 -25.61 4.87 9.75
CA SER A 104 -24.68 3.88 9.21
C SER A 104 -25.19 2.46 9.51
N PRO A 105 -25.38 1.57 8.53
CA PRO A 105 -25.69 0.17 8.81
C PRO A 105 -24.38 -0.62 8.98
N ALA A 106 -23.55 -0.24 9.93
CA ALA A 106 -22.38 -1.03 10.31
C ALA A 106 -22.67 -1.64 11.68
N LYS A 107 -23.22 -2.87 11.71
CA LYS A 107 -23.20 -3.88 12.81
C LYS A 107 -24.42 -4.81 12.90
N ILE A 108 -25.42 -4.74 12.00
CA ILE A 108 -26.59 -5.65 12.05
C ILE A 108 -26.43 -6.89 11.15
N VAL A 109 -25.46 -6.91 10.24
CA VAL A 109 -25.35 -7.97 9.21
C VAL A 109 -24.75 -9.29 9.73
N THR A 110 -24.10 -9.33 10.89
CA THR A 110 -23.39 -10.52 11.36
C THR A 110 -24.24 -11.54 12.14
N LEU A 111 -25.48 -11.23 12.53
CA LEU A 111 -26.29 -12.15 13.37
C LEU A 111 -27.25 -13.05 12.58
N VAL A 112 -27.59 -12.72 11.33
CA VAL A 112 -28.53 -13.53 10.52
C VAL A 112 -27.86 -14.75 9.89
N GLY A 113 -26.54 -14.70 9.66
CA GLY A 113 -25.79 -15.82 9.06
C GLY A 113 -25.71 -17.07 9.96
N LEU A 114 -25.66 -16.90 11.29
CA LEU A 114 -25.43 -18.03 12.21
C LEU A 114 -26.62 -19.00 12.33
N MET A 115 -27.84 -18.56 12.00
CA MET A 115 -29.04 -19.43 12.08
C MET A 115 -29.31 -20.18 10.77
N ALA A 116 -28.77 -19.72 9.63
CA ALA A 116 -28.98 -20.37 8.33
C ALA A 116 -28.02 -21.55 8.09
N PHE A 117 -26.82 -21.52 8.66
CA PHE A 117 -25.83 -22.59 8.55
C PHE A 117 -26.30 -23.97 9.04
N PRO A 118 -26.91 -24.13 10.24
CA PRO A 118 -27.37 -25.44 10.69
C PRO A 118 -28.54 -25.96 9.86
N ILE A 119 -29.41 -25.08 9.34
CA ILE A 119 -30.54 -25.45 8.49
C ILE A 119 -30.04 -25.92 7.12
N LEU A 120 -29.14 -25.17 6.46
CA LEU A 120 -28.55 -25.58 5.18
C LEU A 120 -27.73 -26.87 5.32
N TYR A 121 -26.96 -27.01 6.40
CA TYR A 121 -26.21 -28.23 6.68
C TYR A 121 -27.13 -29.45 6.87
N TYR A 122 -28.26 -29.28 7.57
CA TYR A 122 -29.26 -30.34 7.73
C TYR A 122 -29.92 -30.74 6.40
N ILE A 123 -30.30 -29.76 5.56
CA ILE A 123 -30.86 -30.01 4.23
C ILE A 123 -29.85 -30.72 3.32
N TYR A 124 -28.59 -30.25 3.30
CA TYR A 124 -27.52 -30.89 2.54
C TYR A 124 -27.29 -32.34 2.97
N LYS A 125 -27.25 -32.59 4.29
CA LYS A 125 -27.07 -33.94 4.83
C LYS A 125 -28.25 -34.85 4.45
N ARG A 126 -29.49 -34.35 4.50
CA ARG A 126 -30.69 -35.09 4.08
C ARG A 126 -30.66 -35.47 2.60
N SER A 127 -30.27 -34.56 1.71
CA SER A 127 -30.14 -34.84 0.27
C SER A 127 -29.12 -35.96 -0.01
N LYS A 128 -27.97 -35.95 0.68
CA LYS A 128 -26.95 -36.99 0.48
C LYS A 128 -27.40 -38.38 0.94
N TYR A 129 -28.20 -38.48 2.01
CA TYR A 129 -28.77 -39.76 2.44
C TYR A 129 -29.82 -40.32 1.46
N GLU A 130 -30.63 -39.47 0.82
CA GLU A 130 -31.60 -39.93 -0.18
C GLU A 130 -30.91 -40.46 -1.44
N VAL A 131 -29.80 -39.85 -1.88
CA VAL A 131 -28.99 -40.35 -3.00
C VAL A 131 -28.32 -41.69 -2.69
N ILE A 132 -27.89 -41.93 -1.44
CA ILE A 132 -27.33 -43.25 -1.05
C ILE A 132 -28.43 -44.33 -1.04
N ARG A 133 -29.67 -43.97 -0.70
CA ARG A 133 -30.83 -44.88 -0.68
C ARG A 133 -31.28 -45.31 -2.08
N THR A 134 -31.13 -44.46 -3.10
CA THR A 134 -31.46 -44.81 -4.49
C THR A 134 -30.38 -45.70 -5.11
N ASN A 135 -29.09 -45.45 -4.85
CA ASN A 135 -28.00 -46.28 -5.37
C ASN A 135 -27.98 -47.72 -4.81
N HIS A 136 -28.48 -47.94 -3.57
CA HIS A 136 -28.62 -49.30 -3.03
C HIS A 136 -29.80 -50.10 -3.60
N LYS A 137 -30.73 -49.45 -4.33
CA LYS A 137 -31.85 -50.14 -4.98
C LYS A 137 -31.53 -50.62 -6.40
N GLU A 138 -30.49 -50.10 -7.04
CA GLU A 138 -30.07 -50.54 -8.38
C GLU A 138 -29.06 -51.70 -8.36
N PHE A 139 -28.55 -52.13 -7.20
CA PHE A 139 -27.59 -53.24 -7.07
C PHE A 139 -28.21 -54.57 -6.58
N ASN A 140 -29.54 -54.67 -6.52
CA ASN A 140 -30.28 -55.89 -6.18
C ASN A 140 -31.22 -56.30 -7.35
N HIS A 141 -30.64 -56.45 -8.54
CA HIS A 141 -31.18 -57.33 -9.57
C HIS A 141 -30.02 -58.07 -10.25
#